data_AF-Q0Q7R2-F1
#
_entry.id   AF-Q0Q7R2-F1
#
_cell.length_a   1.000
_cell.length_b   1.000
_cell.length_c   1.000
_cell.angle_alpha   90.00
_cell.angle_beta   90.00
_cell.angle_gamma   90.00
#
_symmetry.space_group_name_H-M   'P 1'
#
loop_
_entity.id
_entity.type
_entity.pdbx_description
1 polymer ?
#
loop_
_entity_poly.entity_id
_entity_poly.type
_entity_poly.pdbx_seq_one_letter_code
_entity_poly.pdbx_strand_id
1 'polypeptide(L)'
;PWETYMNTKLVSAKGLQLLRRYDKKSESARAQLLDEDGPAYVHLFVSILRDIFKEETVEYVLALIYEMLSANPTRARLFHDESLAHED
;
A
#
# COMPACT_ATOMS: atom_id res chain seq x y z
N PRO A 1 -7.02 -4.48 -12.94
CA PRO A 1 -7.86 -3.52 -12.19
C PRO A 1 -7.21 -2.14 -11.99
N TRP A 2 -5.91 -2.08 -11.67
CA TRP A 2 -5.20 -0.83 -11.37
C TRP A 2 -4.95 0.09 -12.58
N GLU A 3 -5.03 -0.44 -13.81
CA GLU A 3 -4.77 0.31 -15.05
C GLU A 3 -5.73 1.50 -15.23
N THR A 4 -6.98 1.39 -14.78
CA THR A 4 -7.95 2.48 -14.82
C THR A 4 -7.52 3.68 -13.96
N TYR A 5 -6.87 3.43 -12.82
CA TYR A 5 -6.37 4.48 -11.93
C TYR A 5 -5.06 5.12 -12.42
N MET A 6 -4.33 4.46 -13.34
CA MET A 6 -3.18 5.05 -14.02
C MET A 6 -3.60 6.21 -14.92
N ASN A 7 -4.75 6.06 -15.60
CA ASN A 7 -5.25 7.06 -16.54
C ASN A 7 -5.85 8.28 -15.85
N THR A 8 -6.33 8.14 -14.61
CA THR A 8 -6.93 9.23 -13.85
C THR A 8 -5.93 10.05 -13.03
N LYS A 9 -4.64 9.68 -13.03
CA LYS A 9 -3.57 10.29 -12.21
C LYS A 9 -3.84 10.27 -10.69
N LEU A 10 -4.76 9.44 -10.22
CA LEU A 10 -5.10 9.32 -8.79
C LEU A 10 -3.99 8.61 -8.00
N VAL A 11 -3.15 7.82 -8.67
CA VAL A 11 -1.99 7.18 -8.05
C VAL A 11 -0.76 7.53 -8.87
N SER A 12 0.33 7.93 -8.20
CA SER A 12 1.58 8.24 -8.88
C SER A 12 2.14 7.00 -9.61
N ALA A 13 2.87 7.23 -10.71
CA ALA A 13 3.50 6.15 -11.48
C ALA A 13 4.44 5.28 -10.61
N LYS A 14 5.12 5.90 -9.64
CA LYS A 14 5.97 5.22 -8.65
C LYS A 14 5.14 4.33 -7.71
N GLY A 15 4.02 4.85 -7.20
CA GLY A 15 3.10 4.10 -6.35
C GLY A 15 2.53 2.86 -7.03
N LEU A 16 2.16 2.97 -8.31
CA LEU A 16 1.67 1.83 -9.09
C LEU A 16 2.73 0.75 -9.32
N GLN A 17 3.99 1.15 -9.53
CA GLN A 17 5.09 0.18 -9.63
C GLN A 17 5.31 -0.56 -8.31
N LEU A 18 5.27 0.14 -7.18
CA LEU A 18 5.32 -0.49 -5.86
C LEU A 18 4.16 -1.47 -5.68
N LEU A 19 2.93 -1.06 -5.99
CA LEU A 19 1.76 -1.92 -5.90
C LEU A 19 1.92 -3.20 -6.72
N ARG A 20 2.38 -3.10 -7.97
CA ARG A 20 2.63 -4.28 -8.83
C ARG A 20 3.72 -5.20 -8.29
N ARG A 21 4.73 -4.66 -7.60
CA ARG A 21 5.79 -5.44 -6.97
C ARG A 21 5.32 -6.18 -5.74
N TYR A 22 4.34 -5.63 -5.01
CA TYR A 22 3.77 -6.21 -3.80
C TYR A 22 2.59 -7.17 -4.08
N ASP A 23 1.79 -6.82 -5.08
CA ASP A 23 0.57 -7.54 -5.44
C ASP A 23 0.88 -8.97 -5.91
N LYS A 24 0.04 -9.91 -5.49
CA LYS A 24 0.11 -11.35 -5.80
C LYS A 24 1.46 -12.03 -5.53
N LYS A 25 2.33 -11.42 -4.73
CA LYS A 25 3.57 -12.06 -4.26
C LYS A 25 3.29 -12.99 -3.08
N SER A 26 4.18 -13.97 -2.91
CA SER A 26 4.17 -14.81 -1.72
C SER A 26 4.44 -13.97 -0.47
N GLU A 27 3.97 -14.45 0.68
CA GLU A 27 4.18 -13.78 1.97
C GLU A 27 5.66 -13.49 2.25
N SER A 28 6.55 -14.46 1.96
CA SER A 28 8.01 -14.29 2.13
C SER A 28 8.57 -13.17 1.24
N ALA A 29 8.12 -13.07 -0.01
CA ALA A 29 8.57 -11.99 -0.90
C ALA A 29 8.01 -10.63 -0.47
N ARG A 30 6.76 -10.58 -0.01
CA ARG A 30 6.17 -9.35 0.58
C ARG A 30 6.94 -8.93 1.84
N ALA A 31 7.35 -9.88 2.68
CA ALA A 31 8.14 -9.60 3.86
C ALA A 31 9.46 -8.90 3.50
N GLN A 32 10.20 -9.42 2.52
CA GLN A 32 11.44 -8.80 2.06
C GLN A 32 11.23 -7.37 1.56
N LEU A 33 10.18 -7.13 0.77
CA LEU A 33 9.85 -5.78 0.28
C LEU A 33 9.54 -4.80 1.42
N LEU A 34 8.86 -5.27 2.47
CA LEU A 34 8.51 -4.46 3.65
C LEU A 34 9.71 -4.22 4.56
N ASP A 35 10.67 -5.14 4.58
CA ASP A 35 11.93 -4.95 5.31
C ASP A 35 12.85 -3.96 4.58
N GLU A 36 12.81 -3.91 3.25
CA GLU A 36 13.59 -2.98 2.42
C GLU A 36 12.98 -1.58 2.35
N ASP A 37 11.67 -1.45 2.09
CA ASP A 37 11.01 -0.17 1.79
C ASP A 37 9.59 -0.08 2.38
N GLY A 38 9.40 -0.64 3.58
CA GLY A 38 8.12 -0.71 4.29
C GLY A 38 7.34 0.61 4.36
N PRO A 39 7.96 1.76 4.72
CA PRO A 39 7.28 3.05 4.77
C PRO A 39 6.67 3.46 3.43
N ALA A 40 7.36 3.23 2.31
CA ALA A 40 6.83 3.59 0.99
C ALA A 40 5.59 2.77 0.60
N TYR A 41 5.54 1.50 1.00
CA TYR A 41 4.36 0.65 0.81
C TYR A 41 3.18 1.09 1.67
N VAL A 42 3.41 1.41 2.94
CA VAL A 42 2.35 1.91 3.83
C VAL A 42 1.82 3.24 3.34
N HIS A 43 2.71 4.16 2.97
CA HIS A 43 2.34 5.44 2.39
C HIS A 43 1.48 5.26 1.15
N LEU A 44 1.86 4.37 0.23
CA LEU A 44 1.06 4.06 -0.94
C LEU A 44 -0.36 3.58 -0.57
N PHE A 45 -0.48 2.65 0.37
CA PHE A 45 -1.79 2.13 0.78
C PHE A 45 -2.66 3.23 1.40
N VAL A 46 -2.08 4.07 2.26
CA VAL A 46 -2.77 5.20 2.89
C VAL A 46 -3.20 6.23 1.85
N SER A 47 -2.33 6.61 0.90
CA SER A 47 -2.69 7.54 -0.18
C SER A 47 -3.83 6.98 -1.03
N ILE A 48 -3.82 5.68 -1.37
CA ILE A 48 -4.93 5.06 -2.12
C ILE A 48 -6.24 5.15 -1.33
N LEU A 49 -6.22 4.84 -0.02
CA LEU A 49 -7.42 4.92 0.83
C LEU A 49 -7.93 6.37 1.01
N ARG A 50 -7.03 7.36 0.93
CA ARG A 50 -7.36 8.78 1.00
C ARG A 50 -8.01 9.28 -0.30
N ASP A 51 -7.46 8.89 -1.44
CA ASP A 51 -7.81 9.48 -2.73
C ASP A 51 -8.84 8.68 -3.53
N ILE A 52 -9.04 7.39 -3.22
CA ILE A 52 -9.91 6.49 -3.97
C ILE A 52 -11.05 5.96 -3.07
N PHE A 53 -12.28 6.33 -3.41
CA PHE A 53 -13.48 5.92 -2.68
C PHE A 53 -14.27 4.77 -3.34
N LYS A 54 -13.71 4.13 -4.38
CA LYS A 54 -14.36 2.98 -5.01
C LYS A 54 -14.33 1.80 -4.05
N GLU A 55 -15.50 1.30 -3.65
CA GLU A 55 -15.68 0.23 -2.64
C GLU A 55 -14.73 -0.96 -2.84
N GLU A 56 -14.77 -1.58 -4.03
CA GLU A 56 -13.92 -2.73 -4.40
C GLU A 56 -12.43 -2.46 -4.17
N THR A 57 -11.99 -1.22 -4.40
CA THR A 57 -10.58 -0.82 -4.28
C THR A 57 -10.20 -0.59 -2.83
N VAL A 58 -11.08 0.05 -2.07
CA VAL A 58 -10.91 0.26 -0.62
C VAL A 58 -10.86 -1.09 0.09
N GLU A 59 -11.83 -1.97 -0.16
CA GLU A 59 -11.86 -3.32 0.42
C GLU A 59 -10.59 -4.10 0.10
N TYR A 60 -10.14 -4.03 -1.14
CA TYR A 60 -8.94 -4.74 -1.58
C TYR A 60 -7.67 -4.22 -0.89
N VAL A 61 -7.51 -2.91 -0.76
CA VAL A 61 -6.36 -2.33 -0.04
C VAL A 61 -6.42 -2.66 1.45
N LEU A 62 -7.60 -2.62 2.06
CA LEU A 62 -7.79 -3.04 3.44
C LEU A 62 -7.44 -4.52 3.63
N ALA A 63 -7.79 -5.40 2.69
CA ALA A 63 -7.38 -6.79 2.73
C ALA A 63 -5.85 -6.95 2.66
N LEU A 64 -5.16 -6.16 1.82
CA LEU A 64 -3.68 -6.17 1.76
C LEU A 64 -3.04 -5.71 3.07
N ILE A 65 -3.59 -4.67 3.71
CA ILE A 65 -3.13 -4.19 5.03
C ILE A 65 -3.42 -5.26 6.09
N TYR A 66 -4.61 -5.85 6.08
CA TYR A 66 -4.98 -6.91 7.01
C TYR A 66 -4.04 -8.12 6.90
N GLU A 67 -3.74 -8.58 5.68
CA GLU A 67 -2.77 -9.66 5.45
C GLU A 67 -1.37 -9.28 5.94
N MET A 68 -0.92 -8.05 5.69
CA MET A 68 0.38 -7.55 6.14
C MET A 68 0.53 -7.65 7.66
N LEU A 69 -0.46 -7.14 8.38
CA LEU A 69 -0.47 -7.08 9.84
C LEU A 69 -0.73 -8.45 10.47
N SER A 70 -1.56 -9.28 9.84
CA SER A 70 -1.80 -10.66 10.29
C SER A 70 -0.53 -11.51 10.21
N ALA A 71 0.27 -11.33 9.16
CA ALA A 71 1.54 -12.04 9.01
C ALA A 71 2.61 -11.57 10.02
N ASN A 72 2.64 -10.28 10.36
CA ASN A 72 3.53 -9.76 11.39
C ASN A 72 2.96 -8.48 12.04
N PRO A 73 2.39 -8.58 13.25
CA PRO A 73 1.79 -7.43 13.95
C PRO A 73 2.78 -6.28 14.24
N THR A 74 4.08 -6.57 14.34
CA THR A 74 5.10 -5.53 14.59
C THR A 74 5.23 -4.54 13.44
N ARG A 75 4.74 -4.89 12.24
CA ARG A 75 4.68 -4.00 11.07
C ARG A 75 3.73 -2.82 11.26
N ALA A 76 2.85 -2.85 12.26
CA ALA A 76 2.05 -1.69 12.65
C ALA A 76 2.91 -0.44 12.91
N ARG A 77 4.18 -0.62 13.34
CA ARG A 77 5.15 0.48 13.50
C ARG A 77 5.35 1.33 12.24
N LEU A 78 5.18 0.74 11.05
CA LEU A 78 5.34 1.44 9.77
C LEU A 78 4.25 2.50 9.55
N PHE A 79 3.10 2.39 10.22
CA PHE A 79 2.02 3.38 10.17
C PHE A 79 2.25 4.58 11.10
N HIS A 80 3.28 4.53 11.95
CA HIS A 80 3.66 5.63 12.84
C HIS A 80 4.74 6.54 12.24
N ASP A 81 5.11 6.33 10.97
CA ASP A 81 6.08 7.16 10.27
C ASP A 81 5.54 8.58 10.09
N GLU A 82 6.31 9.59 10.51
CA GLU A 82 5.91 11.01 10.46
C GLU A 82 5.68 11.51 9.03
N SER A 83 6.27 10.86 8.02
CA SER A 83 6.01 11.20 6.62
C SER A 83 4.55 11.02 6.20
N LEU A 84 3.78 10.19 6.91
CA LEU A 84 2.34 10.00 6.69
C LEU A 84 1.49 11.18 7.20
N ALA A 85 2.02 11.95 8.16
CA ALA A 85 1.30 13.03 8.83
C ALA A 85 1.38 14.37 8.09
N HIS A 86 2.28 14.51 7.11
CA HIS A 86 2.63 15.80 6.49
C HIS A 86 2.19 15.97 5.02
N GLU A 87 1.26 15.15 4.53
CA GLU A 87 0.65 15.36 3.22
C GLU A 87 -0.65 16.17 3.34
N ASP A 88 -0.50 17.48 3.53
CA ASP A 88 -1.55 18.51 3.34
C ASP A 88 -1.42 19.17 1.95
#